data_AF-A0A4V1ZIY4-F1
#
_entry.id   AF-A0A4V1ZIY4-F1
#
_cell.length_a   1.000
_cell.length_b   1.000
_cell.length_c   1.000
_cell.angle_alpha   90.00
_cell.angle_beta   90.00
_cell.angle_gamma   90.00
#
_symmetry.space_group_name_H-M   'P 1'
#
loop_
_entity.id
_entity.type
_entity.pdbx_description
1 polymer ?
#
loop_
_entity_poly.entity_id
_entity_poly.type
_entity_poly.pdbx_seq_one_letter_code
_entity_poly.pdbx_strand_id
1 'polypeptide(L)'
;MRQAILLEDRWVEIFKHFEREHIAFDTFSIIIEYALCFPGTSAPVERLFAHVNKVWTQESSALKIDTLKSILIVKCNMDFSCTEFFQFLKTRKDILKKISSQEKYDFKKPKASLGAMSVDEE
;
A
#
# COMPACT_ATOMS: atom_id res chain seq x y z
N MET A 1 -12.84 0.37 36.21
CA MET A 1 -12.07 0.08 34.98
C MET A 1 -12.34 1.20 34.00
N ARG A 2 -11.34 1.97 33.57
CA ARG A 2 -11.53 2.95 32.49
C ARG A 2 -11.61 2.15 31.18
N GLN A 3 -12.69 2.30 30.42
CA GLN A 3 -12.70 1.84 29.04
C GLN A 3 -11.58 2.57 28.30
N ALA A 4 -10.70 1.81 27.65
CA ALA A 4 -9.68 2.36 26.78
C ALA A 4 -10.40 2.82 25.51
N ILE A 5 -10.68 4.11 25.41
CA ILE A 5 -11.17 4.73 24.18
C ILE A 5 -10.01 4.74 23.19
N LEU A 6 -10.22 4.23 21.98
CA LEU A 6 -9.20 4.24 20.94
C LEU A 6 -8.88 5.68 20.52
N LEU A 7 -7.67 5.93 20.06
CA LEU A 7 -7.27 7.28 19.65
C LEU A 7 -8.14 7.78 18.49
N GLU A 8 -8.49 6.90 17.54
CA GLU A 8 -9.42 7.23 16.46
C GLU A 8 -10.78 7.69 16.98
N ASP A 9 -11.35 7.02 17.98
CA ASP A 9 -12.68 7.35 18.52
C ASP A 9 -12.70 8.74 19.15
N ARG A 10 -11.60 9.14 19.82
CA ARG A 10 -11.46 10.47 20.41
C ARG A 10 -11.41 11.56 19.34
N TRP A 11 -10.65 11.33 18.27
CA TRP A 11 -10.59 12.28 17.15
C TRP A 11 -11.93 12.40 16.42
N VAL A 12 -12.63 11.28 16.22
CA VAL A 12 -13.98 11.27 15.65
C VAL A 12 -14.95 12.10 16.50
N GLU A 13 -14.89 11.99 17.83
CA GLU A 13 -15.73 12.80 18.72
C GLU A 13 -15.43 14.31 18.60
N ILE A 14 -14.15 14.68 18.53
CA ILE A 14 -13.72 16.08 18.38
C ILE A 14 -14.21 16.65 17.04
N PHE A 15 -14.03 15.93 15.93
CA PHE A 15 -14.49 16.40 14.62
C PHE A 15 -16.02 16.53 14.56
N LYS A 16 -16.76 15.59 15.15
CA LYS A 16 -18.22 15.72 15.30
C LYS A 16 -18.62 16.95 16.09
N HIS A 17 -17.87 17.32 17.14
CA HIS A 17 -18.13 18.55 17.87
C HIS A 17 -17.86 19.79 17.02
N PHE A 18 -16.75 19.86 16.30
CA PHE A 18 -16.46 20.98 15.40
C PHE A 18 -17.53 21.14 14.30
N GLU A 19 -18.02 20.03 13.75
CA GLU A 19 -19.12 20.04 12.79
C GLU A 19 -20.41 20.61 13.40
N ARG A 20 -20.78 20.19 14.62
CA ARG A 20 -21.96 20.70 15.33
C ARG A 20 -21.88 22.19 15.65
N GLU A 21 -20.70 22.67 16.04
CA GLU A 21 -20.47 24.07 16.41
C GLU A 21 -20.08 24.95 15.22
N HIS A 22 -20.09 24.41 13.99
CA HIS A 22 -19.69 25.12 12.77
C HIS A 22 -18.28 25.73 12.83
N ILE A 23 -17.36 25.04 13.50
CA ILE A 23 -15.95 25.43 13.60
C ILE A 23 -15.23 24.89 12.36
N ALA A 24 -14.52 25.75 11.62
CA ALA A 24 -13.69 25.30 10.49
C ALA A 24 -12.46 24.52 10.99
N PHE A 25 -12.17 23.37 10.38
CA PHE A 25 -11.09 22.49 10.80
C PHE A 25 -10.26 21.89 9.66
N ASP A 26 -10.35 22.41 8.43
CA ASP A 26 -9.69 21.83 7.25
C ASP A 26 -8.15 21.71 7.39
N THR A 27 -7.49 22.75 7.91
CA THR A 27 -6.04 22.69 8.17
C THR A 27 -5.71 21.71 9.29
N PHE A 28 -6.60 21.63 10.29
CA PHE A 28 -6.41 20.77 11.45
C PHE A 28 -6.59 19.29 11.09
N SER A 29 -7.57 18.95 10.24
CA SER A 29 -7.76 17.58 9.77
C SER A 29 -6.53 17.08 9.01
N ILE A 30 -5.91 17.89 8.16
CA ILE A 30 -4.67 17.51 7.44
C ILE A 30 -3.55 17.11 8.41
N ILE A 31 -3.38 17.86 9.51
CA ILE A 31 -2.35 17.56 10.52
C ILE A 31 -2.66 16.24 11.23
N ILE A 32 -3.92 16.02 11.60
CA ILE A 32 -4.35 14.80 12.28
C ILE A 32 -4.26 13.59 11.36
N GLU A 33 -4.68 13.71 10.11
CA GLU A 33 -4.52 12.67 9.09
C GLU A 33 -3.04 12.28 8.95
N TYR A 34 -2.15 13.26 8.84
CA TYR A 34 -0.71 13.01 8.77
C TYR A 34 -0.18 12.31 10.02
N ALA A 35 -0.58 12.76 11.21
CA ALA A 35 -0.17 12.14 12.47
C ALA A 35 -0.67 10.69 12.61
N LEU A 36 -1.91 10.42 12.19
CA LEU A 36 -2.53 9.09 12.25
C LEU A 36 -1.99 8.13 11.18
N CYS A 37 -1.38 8.63 10.10
CA CYS A 37 -0.66 7.79 9.13
C CYS A 37 0.56 7.08 9.76
N PHE A 38 1.10 7.60 10.87
CA PHE A 38 2.21 6.96 11.55
C PHE A 38 1.71 5.89 12.52
N PRO A 39 2.21 4.65 12.42
CA PRO A 39 1.94 3.67 13.44
C PRO A 39 2.58 4.11 14.76
N GLY A 40 1.83 4.11 15.85
CA GLY A 40 2.35 4.44 17.18
C GLY A 40 3.35 3.42 17.75
N THR A 41 3.66 2.34 17.02
CA THR A 41 4.57 1.27 17.43
C THR A 41 5.35 0.72 16.23
N SER A 42 6.49 0.05 16.49
CA SER A 42 7.25 -0.70 15.49
C SER A 42 6.60 -2.03 15.06
N ALA A 43 5.54 -2.47 15.75
CA ALA A 43 4.94 -3.78 15.54
C ALA A 43 4.50 -4.05 14.07
N PRO A 44 3.92 -3.10 13.31
CA PRO A 44 3.60 -3.34 11.90
C PRO A 44 4.84 -3.63 11.04
N VAL A 45 5.94 -2.93 11.33
CA VAL A 45 7.23 -3.10 10.63
C VAL A 45 7.87 -4.44 11.02
N GLU A 46 7.85 -4.81 12.29
CA GLU A 46 8.34 -6.11 12.76
C GLU A 46 7.53 -7.27 12.15
N ARG A 47 6.21 -7.14 12.06
CA ARG A 47 5.37 -8.11 11.34
C ARG A 47 5.77 -8.21 9.87
N LEU A 48 6.04 -7.09 9.20
CA LEU A 48 6.51 -7.10 7.82
C LEU A 48 7.86 -7.85 7.69
N PHE A 49 8.81 -7.61 8.60
CA PHE A 49 10.09 -8.34 8.61
C PHE A 49 9.92 -9.84 8.87
N ALA A 50 9.01 -10.23 9.76
CA ALA A 50 8.67 -11.63 9.96
C ALA A 50 8.12 -12.27 8.67
N HIS A 51 7.34 -11.52 7.88
CA HIS A 51 6.86 -11.98 6.57
C HIS A 51 7.97 -12.06 5.53
N VAL A 52 8.90 -11.08 5.53
CA VAL A 52 10.10 -11.11 4.70
C VAL A 52 10.88 -12.38 4.99
N ASN A 53 11.19 -12.69 6.24
CA ASN A 53 11.97 -13.87 6.63
C ASN A 53 11.28 -15.20 6.26
N LYS A 54 9.95 -15.24 6.21
CA LYS A 54 9.19 -16.41 5.74
C LYS A 54 9.26 -16.63 4.23
N VAL A 55 9.34 -15.54 3.45
CA VAL A 55 9.46 -15.61 1.98
C VAL A 55 10.92 -15.75 1.56
N TRP A 56 11.83 -15.15 2.33
CA TRP A 56 13.26 -15.10 2.14
C TRP A 56 13.94 -16.16 3.03
N THR A 57 13.67 -17.44 2.78
CA THR A 57 14.29 -18.57 3.48
C THR A 57 15.58 -19.02 2.81
N GLN A 58 16.37 -19.85 3.51
CA GLN A 58 17.72 -20.31 3.16
C GLN A 58 17.82 -21.04 1.80
N GLU A 59 16.70 -21.56 1.25
CA GLU A 59 16.63 -22.19 -0.09
C GLU A 59 16.29 -21.20 -1.23
N SER A 60 15.95 -19.94 -0.93
CA SER A 60 15.57 -18.93 -1.92
C SER A 60 16.66 -17.84 -2.04
N SER A 61 17.73 -18.15 -2.77
CA SER A 61 18.81 -17.20 -3.07
C SER A 61 18.61 -16.35 -4.35
N ALA A 62 17.42 -16.35 -4.97
CA ALA A 62 17.26 -15.78 -6.32
C ALA A 62 16.08 -14.82 -6.54
N LEU A 63 15.32 -14.42 -5.51
CA LEU A 63 14.26 -13.43 -5.71
C LEU A 63 14.85 -12.02 -5.80
N LYS A 64 14.49 -11.29 -6.85
CA LYS A 64 14.77 -9.85 -6.93
C LYS A 64 13.99 -9.12 -5.84
N ILE A 65 14.57 -8.05 -5.31
CA ILE A 65 13.93 -7.19 -4.30
C ILE A 65 12.56 -6.71 -4.77
N ASP A 66 12.41 -6.36 -6.05
CA ASP A 66 11.12 -5.91 -6.60
C ASP A 66 10.05 -7.01 -6.57
N THR A 67 10.45 -8.27 -6.82
CA THR A 67 9.57 -9.43 -6.70
C THR A 67 9.16 -9.64 -5.25
N LEU A 68 10.11 -9.56 -4.32
CA LEU A 68 9.84 -9.68 -2.89
C LEU A 68 8.87 -8.59 -2.41
N LYS A 69 9.10 -7.32 -2.79
CA LYS A 69 8.20 -6.20 -2.49
C LYS A 69 6.79 -6.46 -3.02
N SER A 70 6.66 -6.93 -4.26
CA SER A 70 5.37 -7.22 -4.88
C SER A 70 4.62 -8.32 -4.12
N ILE A 71 5.31 -9.39 -3.71
CA ILE A 71 4.73 -10.48 -2.90
C ILE A 71 4.24 -9.95 -1.55
N LEU A 72 5.06 -9.14 -0.87
CA LEU A 72 4.72 -8.59 0.45
C LEU A 72 3.52 -7.65 0.37
N ILE A 73 3.44 -6.79 -0.66
CA ILE A 73 2.29 -5.90 -0.87
C ILE A 73 1.01 -6.71 -1.00
N VAL A 74 1.00 -7.74 -1.84
CA VAL A 74 -0.18 -8.61 -2.01
C VAL A 74 -0.52 -9.31 -0.69
N LYS A 75 0.47 -9.84 0.02
CA LYS A 75 0.25 -10.61 1.26
C LYS A 75 -0.18 -9.75 2.45
N CYS A 76 0.31 -8.52 2.56
CA CYS A 76 0.04 -7.64 3.69
C CYS A 76 -1.19 -6.76 3.50
N ASN A 77 -1.57 -6.45 2.26
CA ASN A 77 -2.70 -5.56 1.97
C ASN A 77 -3.99 -6.31 1.56
N MET A 78 -3.90 -7.61 1.27
CA MET A 78 -5.06 -8.42 0.92
C MET A 78 -5.40 -9.34 2.09
N ASP A 79 -6.48 -9.03 2.80
CA ASP A 79 -7.00 -9.89 3.87
C ASP A 79 -7.89 -11.00 3.29
N PHE A 80 -7.25 -11.88 2.52
CA PHE A 80 -7.91 -13.03 1.91
C PHE A 80 -7.13 -14.30 2.25
N SER A 81 -7.86 -15.37 2.57
CA SER A 81 -7.30 -16.71 2.45
C SER A 81 -6.92 -17.00 0.99
N CYS A 82 -6.05 -17.98 0.76
CA CYS A 82 -5.68 -18.38 -0.61
C CYS A 82 -6.91 -18.75 -1.46
N THR A 83 -7.93 -19.35 -0.84
CA THR A 83 -9.19 -19.73 -1.51
C THR A 83 -10.02 -18.50 -1.89
N GLU A 84 -10.19 -17.55 -0.97
CA GLU A 84 -10.92 -16.30 -1.24
C GLU A 84 -10.20 -15.45 -2.28
N PHE A 85 -8.87 -15.36 -2.18
CA PHE A 85 -8.05 -14.65 -3.16
C PHE A 85 -8.21 -15.26 -4.55
N PHE A 86 -8.23 -16.58 -4.66
CA PHE A 86 -8.46 -17.27 -5.93
C PHE A 86 -9.84 -16.98 -6.51
N GLN A 87 -10.89 -16.99 -5.68
CA GLN A 87 -12.24 -16.65 -6.13
C GLN A 87 -12.34 -15.17 -6.52
N PHE A 88 -11.74 -14.27 -5.74
CA PHE A 88 -11.62 -12.86 -6.07
C PHE A 88 -10.90 -12.66 -7.41
N LEU A 89 -9.80 -13.36 -7.66
CA LEU A 89 -9.06 -13.24 -8.92
C LEU A 89 -9.90 -13.73 -10.11
N LYS A 90 -10.72 -14.77 -9.92
CA LYS A 90 -11.66 -15.26 -10.95
C LYS A 90 -12.69 -14.22 -11.38
N THR A 91 -13.14 -13.34 -10.49
CA THR A 91 -14.11 -12.29 -10.85
C THR A 91 -13.46 -11.15 -11.65
N ARG A 92 -12.14 -10.97 -11.53
CA ARG A 92 -11.38 -9.88 -12.16
C ARG A 92 -10.80 -10.26 -13.52
N LYS A 93 -11.67 -10.31 -14.54
CA LYS A 93 -11.29 -10.60 -15.94
C LYS A 93 -10.23 -9.65 -16.49
N ASP A 94 -10.23 -8.40 -16.05
CA ASP A 94 -9.25 -7.37 -16.42
C ASP A 94 -7.83 -7.75 -15.96
N ILE A 95 -7.71 -8.22 -14.72
CA ILE A 95 -6.44 -8.68 -14.14
C ILE A 95 -6.00 -9.99 -14.80
N LEU A 96 -6.93 -10.95 -14.95
CA LEU A 96 -6.63 -12.23 -15.60
C LEU A 96 -6.12 -12.05 -17.02
N LYS A 97 -6.73 -11.15 -17.80
CA LYS A 97 -6.27 -10.81 -19.14
C LYS A 97 -4.83 -10.30 -19.10
N LYS A 98 -4.52 -9.35 -18.20
CA LYS A 98 -3.16 -8.80 -18.05
C LYS A 98 -2.12 -9.87 -17.67
N ILE A 99 -2.44 -10.74 -16.71
CA ILE A 99 -1.55 -11.85 -16.27
C ILE A 99 -1.32 -12.86 -17.42
N SER A 100 -2.33 -13.13 -18.23
CA SER A 100 -2.20 -14.03 -19.39
C SER A 100 -1.47 -13.37 -20.57
N SER A 101 -1.51 -12.04 -20.68
CA SER A 101 -0.93 -11.29 -21.78
C SER A 101 0.58 -11.08 -21.64
N GLN A 102 1.21 -10.55 -22.70
CA GLN A 102 2.60 -10.11 -22.69
C GLN A 102 2.79 -8.77 -21.96
N GLU A 103 1.72 -8.02 -21.67
CA GLU A 103 1.78 -6.74 -20.93
C GLU A 103 2.43 -6.89 -19.55
N LYS A 104 2.39 -8.11 -18.97
CA LYS A 104 3.10 -8.43 -17.72
C LYS A 104 4.62 -8.27 -17.80
N TYR A 105 5.20 -8.10 -18.97
CA TYR A 105 6.63 -7.87 -19.17
C TYR A 105 6.96 -6.44 -19.61
N ASP A 106 5.95 -5.59 -19.84
CA ASP A 106 6.12 -4.23 -20.37
C ASP A 106 6.61 -3.20 -19.32
N PHE A 107 6.93 -3.64 -18.09
CA PHE A 107 7.49 -2.81 -17.02
C PHE A 107 8.83 -2.13 -17.37
N LYS A 108 9.41 -2.43 -18.54
CA LYS A 108 10.69 -1.93 -19.02
C LYS A 108 10.62 -0.72 -19.95
N LYS A 109 9.46 -0.15 -20.27
CA LYS A 109 9.47 1.11 -21.04
C LYS A 109 9.84 2.25 -20.09
N PRO A 110 11.07 2.79 -20.11
CA PRO A 110 11.31 4.06 -19.42
C PRO A 110 10.27 5.04 -19.97
N LYS A 111 9.59 5.76 -19.07
CA LYS A 111 8.82 6.93 -19.50
C LYS A 111 9.79 7.78 -20.29
N ALA A 112 9.57 7.92 -21.59
CA ALA A 112 10.36 8.83 -22.42
C ALA A 112 10.35 10.18 -21.70
N SER A 113 11.51 10.56 -21.17
CA SER A 113 11.76 11.90 -20.68
C SER A 113 11.40 12.85 -21.82
N LEU A 114 10.47 13.75 -21.54
CA LEU A 114 10.23 14.93 -22.36
C LEU A 114 11.58 15.60 -22.64
N GLY A 115 11.95 15.71 -23.92
CA GLY A 115 13.13 16.47 -24.37
C GLY A 115 14.32 15.61 -24.80
N ALA A 116 14.25 15.03 -26.00
CA ALA A 116 15.43 14.88 -26.83
C ALA A 116 15.30 15.95 -27.93
N MET A 117 15.96 17.10 -27.72
CA MET A 117 16.28 18.01 -28.81
C MET A 117 17.19 17.25 -29.78
N SER A 118 16.79 17.25 -31.05
CA SER A 118 17.63 16.86 -32.18
C SER A 118 18.91 17.71 -32.15
N VAL A 119 20.05 17.04 -32.07
CA VAL A 119 21.32 17.63 -32.49
C VAL A 119 21.36 17.45 -33.99
N ASP A 120 21.12 18.54 -34.72
CA ASP A 120 21.39 18.61 -36.15
C ASP A 120 22.92 18.63 -36.33
N GLU A 121 23.40 17.75 -37.21
CA GLU A 121 24.79 17.73 -37.70
C GLU A 121 25.03 18.93 -38.61
N GLU A 122 25.97 19.80 -38.25
CA GLU A 122 26.95 20.44 -39.14
C GLU A 122 28.16 20.97 -38.35
#